data_AF-A0A1Y0UXK5-F1
#
_entry.id   AF-A0A1Y0UXK5-F1
#
_cell.length_a   1.000
_cell.length_b   1.000
_cell.length_c   1.000
_cell.angle_alpha   90.00
_cell.angle_beta   90.00
_cell.angle_gamma   90.00
#
_symmetry.space_group_name_H-M   'P 1'
#
loop_
_entity.id
_entity.type
_entity.pdbx_description
1 polymer ?
#
loop_
_entity_poly.entity_id
_entity_poly.type
_entity_poly.pdbx_seq_one_letter_code
_entity_poly.pdbx_strand_id
1 'polypeptide(L)'
;MHKEPEPAWKPQPQPQATDKPSGVRMALIGLATCVIMAGAGVHFMGGGHGNTATPAAENNTQDHDNSANRMGIPLTLIASQKAAQTLAKSNYTDQEQADILAGIKRRDIRLVAMPVYDATGTGGTITLICGPWHQTVHLSPTPQTVILPITISGNVDIIPASDPGPAGIGSGAITVFGPQTLPIMYKGDTLPLTVIAQ
;
A
#
# COMPACT_ATOMS: atom_id res chain seq x y z
N MET A 1 -45.60 2.90 -60.34
CA MET A 1 -44.32 2.16 -60.40
C MET A 1 -43.61 2.36 -59.08
N HIS A 2 -43.54 1.29 -58.28
CA HIS A 2 -42.90 1.26 -56.96
C HIS A 2 -41.38 1.09 -57.12
N LYS A 3 -40.58 1.79 -56.29
CA LYS A 3 -39.32 1.26 -55.76
C LYS A 3 -39.14 1.72 -54.31
N GLU A 4 -39.13 0.70 -53.46
CA GLU A 4 -38.91 0.66 -52.01
C GLU A 4 -37.51 1.13 -51.56
N PRO A 5 -37.34 1.41 -50.24
CA PRO A 5 -36.12 1.95 -49.64
C PRO A 5 -34.99 0.91 -49.51
N GLU A 6 -33.74 1.38 -49.53
CA GLU A 6 -32.53 0.55 -49.37
C GLU A 6 -32.45 -0.08 -47.96
N PRO A 7 -32.21 -1.40 -47.84
CA PRO A 7 -32.14 -2.08 -46.56
C PRO A 7 -30.73 -2.14 -45.95
N ALA A 8 -30.76 -2.25 -44.62
CA ALA A 8 -29.69 -2.34 -43.65
C ALA A 8 -28.53 -3.30 -43.97
N TRP A 9 -27.32 -2.83 -43.61
CA TRP A 9 -26.07 -3.57 -43.51
C TRP A 9 -26.23 -4.86 -42.67
N LYS A 10 -25.80 -6.01 -43.24
CA LYS A 10 -25.77 -7.31 -42.58
C LYS A 10 -24.37 -7.59 -42.00
N PRO A 11 -24.26 -8.12 -40.76
CA PRO A 11 -22.98 -8.54 -40.18
C PRO A 11 -22.48 -9.86 -40.80
N GLN A 12 -21.18 -9.92 -41.07
CA GLN A 12 -20.51 -11.07 -41.68
C GLN A 12 -20.18 -12.13 -40.62
N PRO A 13 -20.48 -13.43 -40.84
CA PRO A 13 -20.21 -14.49 -39.87
C PRO A 13 -18.72 -14.89 -39.87
N GLN A 14 -18.08 -14.92 -38.70
CA GLN A 14 -16.80 -15.60 -38.51
C GLN A 14 -17.03 -17.12 -38.38
N PRO A 15 -16.36 -17.97 -39.17
CA PRO A 15 -16.45 -19.42 -39.05
C PRO A 15 -15.79 -19.95 -37.77
N GLN A 16 -16.45 -20.94 -37.17
CA GLN A 16 -15.99 -21.70 -36.01
C GLN A 16 -14.88 -22.70 -36.36
N ALA A 17 -14.00 -22.90 -35.38
CA ALA A 17 -13.33 -24.13 -34.92
C ALA A 17 -12.67 -25.08 -35.94
N THR A 18 -11.40 -25.39 -35.70
CA THR A 18 -10.79 -26.67 -36.09
C THR A 18 -9.86 -27.16 -34.98
N ASP A 19 -9.99 -28.45 -34.69
CA ASP A 19 -9.41 -29.22 -33.60
C ASP A 19 -7.87 -29.42 -33.63
N LYS A 20 -7.35 -29.74 -32.44
CA LYS A 20 -6.07 -30.33 -31.93
C LYS A 20 -5.34 -31.37 -32.85
N PRO A 21 -4.15 -31.97 -32.53
CA PRO A 21 -3.23 -31.89 -31.35
C PRO A 21 -1.70 -31.98 -31.70
N SER A 22 -0.85 -32.31 -30.68
CA SER A 22 0.61 -32.59 -30.72
C SER A 22 1.50 -31.35 -30.47
N GLY A 23 2.48 -31.29 -29.57
CA GLY A 23 3.22 -32.28 -28.80
C GLY A 23 4.69 -31.82 -28.76
N VAL A 24 5.14 -31.07 -27.75
CA VAL A 24 6.57 -30.70 -27.62
C VAL A 24 7.00 -30.63 -26.15
N ARG A 25 7.66 -31.73 -25.75
CA ARG A 25 8.93 -31.87 -25.01
C ARG A 25 9.31 -30.87 -23.91
N MET A 26 9.60 -31.48 -22.75
CA MET A 26 10.53 -31.05 -21.71
C MET A 26 11.74 -30.22 -22.20
N ALA A 27 12.11 -29.23 -21.39
CA ALA A 27 13.51 -28.85 -21.19
C ALA A 27 13.73 -28.34 -19.76
N LEU A 28 14.41 -29.17 -18.98
CA LEU A 28 15.06 -28.91 -17.69
C LEU A 28 16.38 -28.16 -17.95
N ILE A 29 16.53 -26.93 -17.44
CA ILE A 29 17.80 -26.21 -17.30
C ILE A 29 17.60 -25.25 -16.11
N GLY A 30 18.41 -25.12 -15.07
CA GLY A 30 19.75 -25.60 -14.74
C GLY A 30 20.22 -24.71 -13.58
N LEU A 31 20.76 -25.32 -12.52
CA LEU A 31 21.25 -24.67 -11.30
C LEU A 31 22.42 -23.71 -11.59
N ALA A 32 22.41 -22.53 -10.96
CA ALA A 32 23.62 -21.74 -10.74
C ALA A 32 23.55 -21.00 -9.38
N THR A 33 24.13 -21.62 -8.36
CA THR A 33 24.40 -21.04 -7.04
C THR A 33 25.63 -20.14 -7.10
N CYS A 34 25.45 -18.83 -6.94
CA CYS A 34 26.55 -17.88 -6.67
C CYS A 34 26.55 -17.52 -5.18
N VAL A 35 27.49 -18.11 -4.43
CA VAL A 35 27.79 -17.73 -3.05
C VAL A 35 28.68 -16.49 -3.08
N ILE A 36 28.17 -15.35 -2.64
CA ILE A 36 28.98 -14.13 -2.47
C ILE A 36 29.65 -14.20 -1.09
N MET A 37 30.96 -14.32 -1.11
CA MET A 37 31.86 -14.24 0.05
C MET A 37 31.97 -12.77 0.48
N ALA A 38 31.34 -12.38 1.59
CA ALA A 38 31.53 -11.03 2.16
C ALA A 38 32.65 -11.07 3.20
N GLY A 39 33.77 -10.42 2.86
CA GLY A 39 34.90 -10.20 3.76
C GLY A 39 34.54 -9.22 4.87
N ALA A 40 34.94 -9.55 6.09
CA ALA A 40 34.87 -8.67 7.25
C ALA A 40 36.07 -7.70 7.24
N GLY A 41 35.83 -6.46 6.84
CA GLY A 41 36.75 -5.35 7.10
C GLY A 41 36.33 -4.64 8.38
N VAL A 42 37.07 -4.87 9.47
CA VAL A 42 36.92 -4.11 10.72
C VAL A 42 37.97 -3.00 10.76
N HIS A 43 37.52 -1.76 10.60
CA HIS A 43 38.30 -0.59 10.98
C HIS A 43 37.34 0.45 11.53
N PHE A 44 37.44 0.77 12.82
CA PHE A 44 37.39 2.16 13.26
C PHE A 44 38.06 2.31 14.64
N MET A 45 39.04 3.21 14.66
CA MET A 45 39.82 3.65 15.80
C MET A 45 39.50 5.12 16.01
N GLY A 46 39.32 5.53 17.26
CA GLY A 46 39.06 6.91 17.66
C GLY A 46 37.96 6.93 18.74
N GLY A 47 38.14 7.46 19.94
CA GLY A 47 39.12 8.42 20.42
C GLY A 47 38.34 9.45 21.26
N GLY A 48 38.78 9.71 22.49
CA GLY A 48 38.29 10.84 23.29
C GLY A 48 37.63 10.48 24.61
N HIS A 49 38.45 10.26 25.64
CA HIS A 49 38.06 10.54 27.02
C HIS A 49 38.06 12.06 27.22
N GLY A 50 36.93 12.62 27.61
CA GLY A 50 36.79 14.02 27.99
C GLY A 50 35.60 14.20 28.93
N ASN A 51 35.88 14.31 30.23
CA ASN A 51 34.94 14.81 31.25
C ASN A 51 34.50 16.24 30.90
N THR A 52 33.22 16.59 31.16
CA THR A 52 32.77 17.54 32.21
C THR A 52 31.33 18.02 31.97
N ALA A 53 30.46 17.75 32.97
CA ALA A 53 29.42 18.60 33.56
C ALA A 53 28.32 19.32 32.71
N THR A 54 27.06 18.86 32.93
CA THR A 54 25.76 19.58 33.15
C THR A 54 25.18 20.52 32.06
N PRO A 55 23.84 20.57 31.84
CA PRO A 55 22.81 20.75 32.88
C PRO A 55 21.52 19.91 32.73
N ALA A 56 20.63 20.04 33.72
CA ALA A 56 19.32 19.42 33.80
C ALA A 56 18.44 19.74 32.59
N ALA A 57 17.77 18.72 32.04
CA ALA A 57 16.78 18.90 30.98
C ALA A 57 15.41 19.19 31.60
N GLU A 58 14.93 20.41 31.36
CA GLU A 58 13.54 20.80 31.49
C GLU A 58 12.64 19.96 30.58
N ASN A 59 11.45 19.68 31.11
CA ASN A 59 10.36 18.99 30.48
C ASN A 59 9.86 19.76 29.25
N ASN A 60 10.28 19.34 28.05
CA ASN A 60 9.58 19.66 26.81
C ASN A 60 8.94 18.36 26.31
N THR A 61 7.65 18.18 26.61
CA THR A 61 6.74 17.41 25.76
C THR A 61 6.68 18.15 24.42
N GLN A 62 7.68 17.89 23.60
CA GLN A 62 7.72 18.34 22.23
C GLN A 62 6.63 17.55 21.52
N ASP A 63 5.49 18.21 21.27
CA ASP A 63 4.51 17.76 20.30
C ASP A 63 5.31 17.34 19.05
N HIS A 64 5.32 16.04 18.78
CA HIS A 64 5.83 15.49 17.53
C HIS A 64 4.85 15.90 16.43
N ASP A 65 4.85 17.18 16.08
CA ASP A 65 4.37 17.65 14.79
C ASP A 65 5.37 17.16 13.73
N ASN A 66 5.27 15.85 13.45
CA ASN A 66 6.07 15.11 12.48
C ASN A 66 5.57 15.41 11.05
N SER A 67 5.28 16.68 10.78
CA SER A 67 4.86 17.21 9.48
C SER A 67 6.05 17.44 8.54
N ALA A 68 7.29 17.33 9.02
CA ALA A 68 8.48 17.70 8.27
C ALA A 68 8.93 16.69 7.19
N ASN A 69 8.40 15.46 7.14
CA ASN A 69 8.78 14.49 6.10
C ASN A 69 7.72 13.40 5.84
N ARG A 70 6.52 13.80 5.40
CA ARG A 70 5.50 12.85 4.96
C ARG A 70 5.78 12.37 3.54
N MET A 71 5.76 11.05 3.32
CA MET A 71 5.90 10.47 1.99
C MET A 71 4.58 10.62 1.21
N GLY A 72 4.64 11.28 0.06
CA GLY A 72 3.52 11.38 -0.86
C GLY A 72 3.24 10.06 -1.58
N ILE A 73 2.02 9.54 -1.50
CA ILE A 73 1.63 8.29 -2.17
C ILE A 73 0.40 8.54 -3.05
N PRO A 74 0.55 8.56 -4.39
CA PRO A 74 -0.57 8.74 -5.29
C PRO A 74 -1.33 7.42 -5.47
N LEU A 75 -2.62 7.43 -5.10
CA LEU A 75 -3.49 6.25 -5.09
C LEU A 75 -4.75 6.48 -5.92
N THR A 76 -5.31 5.38 -6.42
CA THR A 76 -6.53 5.39 -7.23
C THR A 76 -7.73 5.82 -6.39
N LEU A 77 -8.43 6.87 -6.84
CA LEU A 77 -9.70 7.28 -6.25
C LEU A 77 -10.81 6.27 -6.55
N ILE A 78 -11.56 5.91 -5.52
CA ILE A 78 -12.82 5.16 -5.66
C ILE A 78 -13.94 6.18 -5.86
N ALA A 79 -14.61 6.09 -7.00
CA ALA A 79 -15.75 6.94 -7.32
C ALA A 79 -16.84 6.87 -6.23
N SER A 80 -17.40 8.02 -5.87
CA SER A 80 -18.40 8.12 -4.78
C SER A 80 -19.63 7.25 -5.02
N GLN A 81 -20.00 7.00 -6.27
CA GLN A 81 -21.13 6.12 -6.64
C GLN A 81 -20.86 4.64 -6.31
N LYS A 82 -19.58 4.24 -6.24
CA LYS A 82 -19.15 2.88 -5.87
C LYS A 82 -18.80 2.74 -4.39
N ALA A 83 -18.82 3.83 -3.63
CA ALA A 83 -18.33 3.88 -2.25
C ALA A 83 -19.01 2.83 -1.34
N ALA A 84 -20.34 2.77 -1.35
CA ALA A 84 -21.09 1.84 -0.50
C ALA A 84 -20.75 0.37 -0.82
N GLN A 85 -20.66 0.03 -2.11
CA GLN A 85 -20.30 -1.32 -2.54
C GLN A 85 -18.87 -1.68 -2.13
N THR A 86 -17.94 -0.73 -2.21
CA THR A 86 -16.53 -0.97 -1.86
C THR A 86 -16.34 -1.06 -0.35
N LEU A 87 -17.01 -0.21 0.44
CA LEU A 87 -16.98 -0.26 1.91
C LEU A 87 -17.58 -1.55 2.45
N ALA A 88 -18.63 -2.09 1.82
CA ALA A 88 -19.21 -3.38 2.20
C ALA A 88 -18.23 -4.57 2.07
N LYS A 89 -17.09 -4.39 1.38
CA LYS A 89 -16.03 -5.40 1.24
C LYS A 89 -14.83 -5.15 2.17
N SER A 90 -14.88 -4.08 2.95
CA SER A 90 -13.84 -3.70 3.91
C SER A 90 -14.16 -4.26 5.30
N ASN A 91 -13.24 -4.06 6.25
CA ASN A 91 -13.43 -4.50 7.63
C ASN A 91 -14.04 -3.39 8.52
N TYR A 92 -14.62 -2.33 7.94
CA TYR A 92 -15.33 -1.31 8.72
C TYR A 92 -16.67 -1.85 9.23
N THR A 93 -17.03 -1.47 10.45
CA THR A 93 -18.34 -1.74 11.05
C THR A 93 -19.45 -0.99 10.30
N ASP A 94 -20.70 -1.44 10.43
CA ASP A 94 -21.85 -0.77 9.79
C ASP A 94 -21.97 0.71 10.18
N GLN A 95 -21.66 1.02 11.45
CA GLN A 95 -21.63 2.40 11.95
C GLN A 95 -20.53 3.22 11.27
N GLU A 96 -19.30 2.71 11.20
CA GLU A 96 -18.21 3.39 10.50
C GLU A 96 -18.50 3.55 9.01
N GLN A 97 -19.08 2.54 8.36
CA GLN A 97 -19.47 2.63 6.95
C GLN A 97 -20.50 3.74 6.75
N ALA A 98 -21.51 3.86 7.62
CA ALA A 98 -22.49 4.92 7.57
C ALA A 98 -21.85 6.31 7.75
N ASP A 99 -20.93 6.44 8.71
CA ASP A 99 -20.23 7.70 9.00
C ASP A 99 -19.31 8.12 7.84
N ILE A 100 -18.56 7.18 7.26
CA ILE A 100 -17.73 7.40 6.06
C ILE A 100 -18.62 7.82 4.88
N LEU A 101 -19.73 7.13 4.63
CA LEU A 101 -20.66 7.47 3.55
C LEU A 101 -21.29 8.84 3.74
N ALA A 102 -21.62 9.22 4.98
CA ALA A 102 -22.10 10.56 5.30
C ALA A 102 -21.02 11.61 4.96
N GLY A 103 -19.75 11.33 5.27
CA GLY A 103 -18.65 12.19 4.88
C GLY A 103 -18.48 12.35 3.37
N ILE A 104 -18.54 11.25 2.63
CA ILE A 104 -18.47 11.27 1.15
C ILE A 104 -19.60 12.14 0.56
N LYS A 105 -20.82 12.07 1.12
CA LYS A 105 -21.94 12.93 0.70
C LYS A 105 -21.67 14.42 0.98
N ARG A 106 -21.05 14.74 2.11
CA ARG A 106 -20.61 16.10 2.47
C ARG A 106 -19.37 16.57 1.70
N ARG A 107 -18.70 15.66 0.98
CA ARG A 107 -17.45 15.90 0.24
C ARG A 107 -16.24 16.25 1.13
N ASP A 108 -16.29 15.87 2.41
CA ASP A 108 -15.15 16.01 3.33
C ASP A 108 -14.24 14.76 3.31
N ILE A 109 -14.77 13.61 2.86
CA ILE A 109 -14.07 12.33 2.73
C ILE A 109 -14.04 11.86 1.26
N ARG A 110 -12.90 11.28 0.87
CA ARG A 110 -12.68 10.55 -0.38
C ARG A 110 -12.22 9.13 -0.06
N LEU A 111 -12.65 8.16 -0.87
CA LEU A 111 -12.17 6.78 -0.74
C LEU A 111 -11.05 6.53 -1.73
N VAL A 112 -9.98 5.90 -1.27
CA VAL A 112 -8.88 5.45 -2.12
C VAL A 112 -8.58 3.98 -1.85
N ALA A 113 -8.09 3.30 -2.87
CA ALA A 113 -7.62 1.93 -2.76
C ALA A 113 -6.10 1.92 -2.59
N MET A 114 -5.62 1.34 -1.51
CA MET A 114 -4.20 1.15 -1.23
C MET A 114 -3.87 -0.35 -1.22
N PRO A 115 -3.36 -0.91 -2.32
CA PRO A 115 -2.80 -2.26 -2.30
C PRO A 115 -1.50 -2.25 -1.51
N VAL A 116 -1.44 -2.99 -0.40
CA VAL A 116 -0.26 -3.15 0.45
C VAL A 116 0.31 -4.55 0.33
N TYR A 117 1.62 -4.69 0.44
CA TYR A 117 2.31 -5.98 0.37
C TYR A 117 3.50 -6.02 1.33
N ASP A 118 3.99 -7.23 1.60
CA ASP A 118 5.24 -7.48 2.33
C ASP A 118 6.43 -7.29 1.39
N ALA A 119 7.19 -6.21 1.59
CA ALA A 119 8.33 -5.86 0.74
C ALA A 119 9.62 -6.57 1.15
N THR A 120 9.71 -7.03 2.41
CA THR A 120 10.91 -7.68 2.95
C THR A 120 10.80 -9.20 3.02
N GLY A 121 9.59 -9.75 2.87
CA GLY A 121 9.34 -11.19 2.98
C GLY A 121 9.36 -11.70 4.42
N THR A 122 9.39 -10.80 5.40
CA THR A 122 9.45 -11.11 6.83
C THR A 122 8.07 -11.22 7.48
N GLY A 123 7.02 -10.85 6.74
CA GLY A 123 5.66 -10.75 7.22
C GLY A 123 5.49 -9.61 8.23
N GLY A 124 4.50 -9.79 9.10
CA GLY A 124 4.11 -8.83 10.13
C GLY A 124 2.70 -8.28 9.89
N THR A 125 2.21 -7.52 10.85
CA THR A 125 0.90 -6.89 10.81
C THR A 125 1.07 -5.40 11.02
N ILE A 126 0.41 -4.60 10.19
CA ILE A 126 0.40 -3.14 10.28
C ILE A 126 -1.01 -2.64 10.52
N THR A 127 -1.13 -1.48 11.16
CA THR A 127 -2.39 -0.74 11.23
C THR A 127 -2.24 0.56 10.46
N LEU A 128 -3.14 0.79 9.50
CA LEU A 128 -3.28 2.04 8.77
C LEU A 128 -4.35 2.89 9.47
N ILE A 129 -4.01 4.12 9.82
CA ILE A 129 -4.86 5.05 10.57
C ILE A 129 -5.18 6.24 9.67
N CYS A 130 -6.47 6.48 9.45
CA CYS A 130 -7.01 7.56 8.63
C CYS A 130 -8.01 8.37 9.46
N GLY A 131 -7.55 9.41 10.15
CA GLY A 131 -8.40 10.15 11.09
C GLY A 131 -8.96 9.22 12.19
N PRO A 132 -10.28 9.09 12.37
CA PRO A 132 -10.86 8.21 13.38
C PRO A 132 -10.89 6.73 12.96
N TRP A 133 -10.65 6.41 11.69
CA TRP A 133 -10.78 5.05 11.16
C TRP A 133 -9.44 4.34 11.10
N HIS A 134 -9.45 3.04 11.33
CA HIS A 134 -8.26 2.22 11.27
C HIS A 134 -8.54 0.89 10.55
N GLN A 135 -7.52 0.37 9.88
CA GLN A 135 -7.54 -0.95 9.23
C GLN A 135 -6.25 -1.69 9.58
N THR A 136 -6.40 -2.87 10.17
CA THR A 136 -5.28 -3.75 10.48
C THR A 136 -5.13 -4.80 9.39
N VAL A 137 -3.91 -4.95 8.87
CA VAL A 137 -3.61 -5.79 7.71
C VAL A 137 -2.43 -6.67 8.03
N HIS A 138 -2.58 -7.97 7.81
CA HIS A 138 -1.47 -8.91 7.83
C HIS A 138 -0.75 -8.86 6.48
N LEU A 139 0.53 -8.53 6.49
CA LEU A 139 1.32 -8.37 5.28
C LEU A 139 1.63 -9.74 4.65
N SER A 140 1.52 -9.78 3.33
CA SER A 140 1.86 -10.95 2.52
C SER A 140 2.55 -10.52 1.23
N PRO A 141 3.33 -11.40 0.58
CA PRO A 141 3.91 -11.11 -0.73
C PRO A 141 2.84 -10.78 -1.80
N THR A 142 1.66 -11.40 -1.69
CA THR A 142 0.51 -11.04 -2.53
C THR A 142 -0.10 -9.72 -2.04
N PRO A 143 -0.24 -8.70 -2.90
CA PRO A 143 -0.84 -7.43 -2.50
C PRO A 143 -2.29 -7.58 -2.05
N GLN A 144 -2.63 -6.97 -0.91
CA GLN A 144 -3.98 -6.90 -0.37
C GLN A 144 -4.48 -5.46 -0.44
N THR A 145 -5.68 -5.25 -0.99
CA THR A 145 -6.23 -3.90 -1.15
C THR A 145 -6.94 -3.44 0.11
N VAL A 146 -6.47 -2.34 0.69
CA VAL A 146 -7.07 -1.66 1.83
C VAL A 146 -7.87 -0.46 1.34
N ILE A 147 -9.07 -0.26 1.86
CA ILE A 147 -9.93 0.88 1.51
C ILE A 147 -9.72 1.97 2.56
N LEU A 148 -9.21 3.12 2.13
CA LEU A 148 -8.88 4.22 3.04
C LEU A 148 -9.85 5.40 2.86
N PRO A 149 -10.61 5.78 3.90
CA PRO A 149 -11.38 7.02 3.95
C PRO A 149 -10.47 8.18 4.32
N ILE A 150 -9.96 8.88 3.32
CA ILE A 150 -9.06 10.01 3.53
C ILE A 150 -9.84 11.33 3.53
N THR A 151 -9.43 12.25 4.41
CA THR A 151 -9.87 13.65 4.33
C THR A 151 -9.17 14.36 3.18
N ILE A 152 -9.50 15.63 2.94
CA ILE A 152 -8.82 16.47 1.93
C ILE A 152 -7.30 16.52 2.16
N SER A 153 -6.85 16.47 3.42
CA SER A 153 -5.43 16.47 3.79
C SER A 153 -4.67 15.21 3.38
N GLY A 154 -5.38 14.09 3.16
CA GLY A 154 -4.75 12.83 2.76
C GLY A 154 -3.88 12.18 3.84
N ASN A 155 -3.94 12.63 5.09
CA ASN A 155 -3.07 12.11 6.14
C ASN A 155 -3.43 10.67 6.49
N VAL A 156 -2.44 9.78 6.37
CA VAL A 156 -2.52 8.38 6.78
C VAL A 156 -1.26 8.05 7.55
N ASP A 157 -1.41 7.43 8.72
CA ASP A 157 -0.27 6.98 9.50
C ASP A 157 -0.26 5.45 9.52
N ILE A 158 0.91 4.84 9.37
CA ILE A 158 1.09 3.39 9.48
C ILE A 158 1.90 3.09 10.72
N ILE A 159 1.42 2.16 11.54
CA ILE A 159 2.13 1.68 12.72
C ILE A 159 2.26 0.16 12.70
N PRO A 160 3.31 -0.41 13.33
CA PRO A 160 3.38 -1.83 13.62
C PRO A 160 2.26 -2.28 14.56
N ALA A 161 1.55 -3.34 14.18
CA ALA A 161 0.54 -4.00 15.02
C ALA A 161 1.01 -5.36 15.57
N SER A 162 2.10 -5.91 15.03
CA SER A 162 2.84 -7.05 15.58
C SER A 162 4.26 -6.63 15.99
N ASP A 163 4.95 -7.45 16.77
CA ASP A 163 6.37 -7.22 17.10
C ASP A 163 7.23 -7.24 15.82
N PRO A 164 7.93 -6.14 15.48
CA PRO A 164 8.78 -6.08 14.28
C PRO A 164 10.04 -6.94 14.35
N GLY A 165 10.48 -7.32 15.55
CA GLY A 165 11.77 -7.99 15.73
C GLY A 165 12.98 -7.18 15.21
N PRO A 166 14.15 -7.81 15.06
CA PRO A 166 15.38 -7.11 14.66
C PRO A 166 15.42 -6.74 13.17
N ALA A 167 14.65 -7.42 12.33
CA ALA A 167 14.57 -7.12 10.90
C ALA A 167 13.62 -5.94 10.58
N GLY A 168 12.70 -5.63 11.50
CA GLY A 168 11.63 -4.66 11.28
C GLY A 168 10.50 -5.21 10.42
N ILE A 169 9.45 -4.42 10.24
CA ILE A 169 8.35 -4.69 9.30
C ILE A 169 8.57 -3.84 8.05
N GLY A 170 8.89 -4.48 6.93
CA GLY A 170 9.00 -3.83 5.63
C GLY A 170 7.74 -3.99 4.80
N SER A 171 6.96 -2.93 4.70
CA SER A 171 5.77 -2.89 3.84
C SER A 171 6.06 -2.18 2.52
N GLY A 172 5.23 -2.45 1.53
CA GLY A 172 5.17 -1.70 0.28
C GLY A 172 3.72 -1.36 -0.07
N ALA A 173 3.56 -0.39 -0.94
CA ALA A 173 2.27 0.00 -1.51
C ALA A 173 2.34 0.00 -3.04
N ILE A 174 1.24 -0.31 -3.71
CA ILE A 174 1.13 -0.14 -5.16
C ILE A 174 0.47 1.20 -5.44
N THR A 175 1.22 2.09 -6.06
CA THR A 175 0.78 3.42 -6.46
C THR A 175 0.35 3.42 -7.92
N VAL A 176 -0.18 4.55 -8.39
CA VAL A 176 -0.44 4.75 -9.84
C VAL A 176 0.84 4.65 -10.70
N PHE A 177 2.02 4.82 -10.10
CA PHE A 177 3.32 4.69 -10.76
C PHE A 177 3.95 3.30 -10.61
N GLY A 178 3.25 2.36 -9.96
CA GLY A 178 3.72 1.01 -9.69
C GLY A 178 4.08 0.76 -8.23
N PRO A 179 4.71 -0.40 -7.94
CA PRO A 179 5.12 -0.77 -6.58
C PRO A 179 6.13 0.23 -6.00
N GLN A 180 5.89 0.64 -4.76
CA GLN A 180 6.73 1.55 -3.99
C GLN A 180 6.98 0.92 -2.62
N THR A 181 8.26 0.71 -2.30
CA THR A 181 8.64 0.23 -0.97
C THR A 181 8.51 1.36 0.04
N LEU A 182 7.97 1.05 1.22
CA LEU A 182 7.87 2.00 2.32
C LEU A 182 9.06 1.84 3.28
N PRO A 183 9.39 2.87 4.07
CA PRO A 183 10.40 2.74 5.11
C PRO A 183 10.09 1.57 6.06
N ILE A 184 11.13 0.82 6.43
CA ILE A 184 11.03 -0.27 7.41
C ILE A 184 10.66 0.32 8.77
N MET A 185 9.67 -0.26 9.42
CA MET A 185 9.20 0.18 10.74
C MET A 185 9.72 -0.75 11.84
N TYR A 186 10.22 -0.15 12.91
CA TYR A 186 10.61 -0.79 14.16
C TYR A 186 9.61 -0.46 15.28
N LYS A 187 9.85 -1.04 16.46
CA LYS A 187 8.96 -0.88 17.60
C LYS A 187 8.86 0.59 18.03
N GLY A 188 7.64 1.10 18.06
CA GLY A 188 7.35 2.49 18.43
C GLY A 188 7.37 3.47 17.26
N ASP A 189 7.70 3.00 16.05
CA ASP A 189 7.67 3.84 14.87
C ASP A 189 6.25 4.15 14.41
N THR A 190 6.09 5.36 13.88
CA THR A 190 4.94 5.77 13.10
C THR A 190 5.47 6.24 11.75
N LEU A 191 4.94 5.68 10.67
CA LEU A 191 5.25 6.09 9.30
C LEU A 191 4.13 7.00 8.78
N PRO A 192 4.33 8.34 8.75
CA PRO A 192 3.32 9.25 8.27
C PRO A 192 3.38 9.38 6.74
N LEU A 193 2.23 9.27 6.12
CA LEU A 193 2.02 9.35 4.68
C LEU A 193 1.07 10.50 4.32
N THR A 194 1.26 11.04 3.13
CA THR A 194 0.31 11.94 2.48
C THR A 194 -0.24 11.25 1.25
N VAL A 195 -1.48 10.80 1.33
CA VAL A 195 -2.15 10.12 0.22
C VAL A 195 -2.76 11.13 -0.74
N ILE A 196 -2.44 10.98 -2.02
CA ILE A 196 -2.90 11.86 -3.08
C ILE A 196 -3.87 11.07 -3.96
N ALA A 197 -5.16 11.38 -3.89
CA ALA A 197 -6.14 10.74 -4.75
C ALA A 197 -5.97 11.19 -6.21
N GLN A 198 -5.87 10.22 -7.14
CA GLN A 198 -5.75 10.41 -8.59
C GLN A 198 -7.02 9.99 -9.31
#